data_AF-A0A355VA80-F1
#
_entry.id   AF-A0A355VA80-F1
#
_cell.length_a   1.000
_cell.length_b   1.000
_cell.length_c   1.000
_cell.angle_alpha   90.00
_cell.angle_beta   90.00
_cell.angle_gamma   90.00
#
_symmetry.space_group_name_H-M   'P 1'
#
loop_
_entity.id
_entity.type
_entity.pdbx_description
1 polymer ?
#
loop_
_entity_poly.entity_id
_entity_poly.type
_entity_poly.pdbx_seq_one_letter_code
_entity_poly.pdbx_strand_id
1 'polypeptide(L)'
;PEPEPEPETTAIADDYDLSEPDVKADASSTSTDEFDDLAFIPSEEMTEDDAAEDEDDFPLLSDSDEAATKLDLARAYIDMGDEAGAREILGEVLEEGTETQRQEAQSLLDRLE
;
A
#
# COMPACT_ATOMS: atom_id res chain seq x y z
N PRO A 1 42.46 15.53 24.77
CA PRO A 1 41.13 15.07 24.31
C PRO A 1 40.12 16.13 24.76
N GLU A 2 39.66 16.94 23.81
CA GLU A 2 38.68 17.99 24.06
C GLU A 2 37.28 17.36 24.24
N PRO A 3 36.41 17.92 25.09
CA PRO A 3 35.07 17.39 25.30
C PRO A 3 34.17 17.65 24.08
N GLU A 4 33.38 16.65 23.69
CA GLU A 4 32.41 16.71 22.60
C GLU A 4 31.22 17.63 22.98
N PRO A 5 30.68 18.44 22.06
CA PRO A 5 29.48 19.24 22.31
C PRO A 5 28.20 18.40 22.14
N GLU A 6 27.24 18.58 23.06
CA GLU A 6 25.91 17.95 23.03
C GLU A 6 25.02 18.49 21.90
N PRO A 7 24.07 17.71 21.35
CA PRO A 7 23.20 18.16 20.27
C PRO A 7 22.16 19.16 20.76
N GLU A 8 22.14 20.35 20.14
CA GLU A 8 21.11 21.37 20.32
C GLU A 8 19.76 20.87 19.81
N THR A 9 18.75 20.88 20.68
CA THR A 9 17.36 20.62 20.32
C THR A 9 16.81 21.83 19.57
N THR A 10 16.85 21.80 18.24
CA THR A 10 16.11 22.77 17.42
C THR A 10 14.63 22.51 17.61
N ALA A 11 13.99 23.32 18.45
CA ALA A 11 12.54 23.42 18.55
C ALA A 11 12.00 23.94 17.22
N ILE A 12 11.38 23.06 16.45
CA ILE A 12 10.60 23.43 15.27
C ILE A 12 9.34 24.11 15.80
N ALA A 13 9.28 25.44 15.66
CA ALA A 13 8.07 26.19 15.89
C ALA A 13 7.17 26.02 14.64
N ASP A 14 6.26 25.06 14.72
CA ASP A 14 5.19 24.87 13.75
C ASP A 14 4.14 25.98 13.91
N ASP A 15 4.39 27.12 13.26
CA ASP A 15 3.36 28.10 12.90
C ASP A 15 2.67 27.62 11.62
N TYR A 16 1.87 26.56 11.76
CA TYR A 16 0.96 26.11 10.70
C TYR A 16 -0.31 26.96 10.75
N ASP A 17 -0.32 28.05 9.97
CA ASP A 17 -1.48 28.88 9.69
C ASP A 17 -2.50 28.08 8.86
N LEU A 18 -3.44 27.42 9.55
CA LEU A 18 -4.62 26.77 8.96
C LEU A 18 -5.66 27.84 8.58
N SER A 19 -5.41 28.53 7.46
CA SER A 19 -6.46 29.29 6.79
C SER A 19 -7.39 28.33 6.05
N GLU A 20 -8.62 28.18 6.56
CA GLU A 20 -9.68 27.41 5.93
C GLU A 20 -10.06 28.02 4.56
N PRO A 21 -10.07 27.26 3.46
CA PRO A 21 -10.64 27.75 2.21
C PRO A 21 -12.17 27.74 2.28
N ASP A 22 -12.77 28.93 2.22
CA ASP A 22 -14.21 29.18 2.11
C ASP A 22 -14.74 28.64 0.77
N VAL A 23 -15.21 27.38 0.77
CA VAL A 23 -15.79 26.74 -0.42
C VAL A 23 -17.21 27.27 -0.66
N LYS A 24 -17.31 28.35 -1.44
CA LYS A 24 -18.60 28.79 -1.99
C LYS A 24 -19.10 27.80 -3.04
N ALA A 25 -20.16 27.08 -2.67
CA ALA A 25 -20.99 26.32 -3.59
C ALA A 25 -21.73 27.27 -4.55
N ASP A 26 -21.24 27.40 -5.77
CA ASP A 26 -21.98 28.01 -6.87
C ASP A 26 -22.51 26.88 -7.77
N ALA A 27 -23.81 26.61 -7.62
CA ALA A 27 -24.55 25.76 -8.54
C ALA A 27 -24.84 26.57 -9.80
N SER A 28 -23.99 26.44 -10.81
CA SER A 28 -24.29 26.91 -12.16
C SER A 28 -24.37 25.74 -13.13
N SER A 29 -25.61 25.49 -13.53
CA SER A 29 -25.98 24.58 -14.60
C SER A 29 -25.49 25.17 -15.93
N THR A 30 -24.56 24.50 -16.61
CA THR A 30 -24.33 24.69 -18.05
C THR A 30 -24.37 23.33 -18.72
N SER A 31 -25.42 23.16 -19.51
CA SER A 31 -25.64 22.00 -20.37
C SER A 31 -24.71 22.06 -21.57
N THR A 32 -24.20 20.87 -21.92
CA THR A 32 -24.06 20.33 -23.28
C THR A 32 -23.20 21.10 -24.29
N ASP A 33 -22.02 20.55 -24.62
CA ASP A 33 -21.59 20.06 -25.96
C ASP A 33 -20.04 20.04 -26.01
N GLU A 34 -19.41 18.98 -25.48
CA GLU A 34 -17.95 18.75 -25.63
C GLU A 34 -17.65 17.23 -25.73
N PHE A 35 -18.50 16.47 -26.44
CA PHE A 35 -18.26 15.05 -26.73
C PHE A 35 -18.22 14.72 -28.24
N ASP A 36 -18.05 15.73 -29.11
CA ASP A 36 -17.99 15.56 -30.58
C ASP A 36 -16.59 15.78 -31.16
N ASP A 37 -15.52 15.74 -30.35
CA ASP A 37 -14.12 15.87 -30.80
C ASP A 37 -13.28 14.63 -30.47
N LEU A 38 -13.88 13.43 -30.47
CA LEU A 38 -13.17 12.15 -30.37
C LEU A 38 -13.35 11.25 -31.61
N ALA A 39 -13.98 11.77 -32.67
CA ALA A 39 -14.26 11.01 -33.89
C ALA A 39 -13.14 11.10 -34.96
N PHE A 40 -12.01 11.75 -34.66
CA PHE A 40 -10.90 11.96 -35.62
C PHE A 40 -9.55 11.42 -35.12
N ILE A 41 -9.53 10.31 -34.38
CA ILE A 41 -8.29 9.52 -34.32
C ILE A 41 -8.37 8.47 -35.43
N PRO A 42 -7.57 8.59 -36.51
CA PRO A 42 -7.53 7.59 -37.56
C PRO A 42 -7.12 6.24 -36.96
N SER A 43 -7.94 5.23 -37.22
CA SER A 43 -7.85 3.85 -36.73
C SER A 43 -6.70 3.03 -37.36
N GLU A 44 -5.56 3.65 -37.66
CA GLU A 44 -4.42 2.95 -38.24
C GLU A 44 -3.15 3.19 -37.41
N GLU A 45 -2.64 2.06 -36.88
CA GLU A 45 -1.25 1.84 -36.50
C GLU A 45 -0.78 2.43 -35.15
N MET A 46 -1.42 1.98 -34.06
CA MET A 46 -0.65 1.62 -32.88
C MET A 46 -0.48 0.11 -32.93
N THR A 47 0.72 -0.35 -33.28
CA THR A 47 1.11 -1.75 -33.15
C THR A 47 0.93 -2.19 -31.71
N GLU A 48 -0.14 -2.93 -31.46
CA GLU A 48 -0.33 -3.81 -30.31
C GLU A 48 0.72 -4.93 -30.38
N ASP A 49 1.96 -4.59 -30.06
CA ASP A 49 3.04 -5.57 -29.85
C ASP A 49 3.75 -5.16 -28.56
N ASP A 50 3.54 -5.98 -27.53
CA ASP A 50 4.26 -5.99 -26.25
C ASP A 50 3.88 -4.93 -25.18
N ALA A 51 2.61 -4.91 -24.78
CA ALA A 51 2.22 -4.56 -23.41
C ALA A 51 0.87 -5.22 -23.05
N ALA A 52 0.74 -6.51 -23.30
CA ALA A 52 -0.01 -7.34 -22.36
C ALA A 52 0.94 -7.54 -21.15
N GLU A 53 1.15 -6.48 -20.37
CA GLU A 53 1.55 -6.70 -18.99
C GLU A 53 0.34 -7.39 -18.36
N ASP A 54 0.50 -8.68 -18.05
CA ASP A 54 -0.50 -9.54 -17.44
C ASP A 54 -1.03 -8.90 -16.13
N GLU A 55 -1.95 -7.96 -16.23
CA GLU A 55 -2.72 -7.41 -15.10
C GLU A 55 -3.69 -8.45 -14.50
N ASP A 56 -3.71 -9.66 -15.06
CA ASP A 56 -4.47 -10.83 -14.62
C ASP A 56 -3.56 -11.98 -14.13
N ASP A 57 -2.26 -11.77 -13.89
CA ASP A 57 -1.39 -12.76 -13.23
C ASP A 57 -1.23 -12.50 -11.72
N PHE A 58 -2.32 -12.11 -11.05
CA PHE A 58 -2.59 -12.69 -9.74
C PHE A 58 -3.28 -14.03 -10.02
N PRO A 59 -2.54 -15.13 -10.28
CA PRO A 59 -3.16 -16.45 -10.29
C PRO A 59 -3.94 -16.52 -8.99
N LEU A 60 -5.25 -16.80 -9.05
CA LEU A 60 -6.08 -16.93 -7.84
C LEU A 60 -5.38 -17.94 -6.93
N LEU A 61 -4.61 -17.39 -5.99
CA LEU A 61 -3.74 -18.14 -5.14
C LEU A 61 -4.68 -19.00 -4.31
N SER A 62 -4.40 -20.29 -4.23
CA SER A 62 -5.13 -21.11 -3.28
C SER A 62 -4.96 -20.51 -1.88
N ASP A 63 -5.90 -20.72 -0.95
CA ASP A 63 -5.78 -20.17 0.42
C ASP A 63 -4.41 -20.48 1.06
N SER A 64 -3.79 -21.61 0.66
CA SER A 64 -2.42 -21.99 1.04
C SER A 64 -1.34 -21.09 0.42
N ASP A 65 -1.45 -20.70 -0.85
CA ASP A 65 -0.47 -19.83 -1.50
C ASP A 65 -0.64 -18.37 -1.03
N GLU A 66 -1.86 -17.94 -0.75
CA GLU A 66 -2.13 -16.65 -0.12
C GLU A 66 -1.51 -16.60 1.29
N ALA A 67 -1.72 -17.64 2.11
CA ALA A 67 -1.10 -17.75 3.44
C ALA A 67 0.44 -17.77 3.38
N ALA A 68 1.04 -18.34 2.32
CA ALA A 68 2.49 -18.27 2.11
C ALA A 68 2.96 -16.82 1.88
N THR A 69 2.23 -16.08 1.03
CA THR A 69 2.53 -14.67 0.76
C THR A 69 2.36 -13.82 2.01
N LYS A 70 1.32 -14.07 2.81
CA LYS A 70 1.08 -13.43 4.11
C LYS A 70 2.23 -13.71 5.11
N LEU A 71 2.77 -14.92 5.15
CA LEU A 71 3.95 -15.24 5.97
C LEU A 71 5.18 -14.42 5.58
N ASP A 72 5.45 -14.30 4.29
CA ASP A 72 6.57 -13.48 3.81
C ASP A 72 6.37 -12.01 4.12
N LEU A 73 5.14 -11.51 3.96
CA LEU A 73 4.79 -10.14 4.33
C LEU A 73 4.96 -9.89 5.83
N ALA A 74 4.47 -10.79 6.69
CA ALA A 74 4.62 -10.68 8.14
C ALA A 74 6.10 -10.61 8.55
N ARG A 75 6.99 -11.41 7.93
CA ARG A 75 8.43 -11.33 8.19
C ARG A 75 9.00 -9.95 7.84
N ALA A 76 8.57 -9.36 6.72
CA ALA A 76 8.98 -8.02 6.35
C ALA A 76 8.50 -6.96 7.36
N TYR A 77 7.27 -7.09 7.88
CA TYR A 77 6.76 -6.22 8.94
C TYR A 77 7.60 -6.33 10.23
N ILE A 78 7.99 -7.56 10.63
CA ILE A 78 8.90 -7.79 11.76
C ILE A 78 10.24 -7.11 11.51
N ASP A 79 10.82 -7.26 10.31
CA ASP A 79 12.11 -6.66 9.94
C ASP A 79 12.06 -5.11 9.95
N MET A 80 10.90 -4.53 9.62
CA MET A 80 10.64 -3.08 9.73
C MET A 80 10.34 -2.62 11.16
N GLY A 81 10.21 -3.53 12.13
CA GLY A 81 9.87 -3.24 13.52
C GLY A 81 8.39 -2.99 13.79
N ASP A 82 7.53 -3.21 12.80
CA ASP A 82 6.08 -3.15 12.97
C ASP A 82 5.53 -4.52 13.36
N GLU A 83 5.77 -4.88 14.62
CA GLU A 83 5.27 -6.13 15.18
C GLU A 83 3.74 -6.17 15.30
N ALA A 84 3.07 -5.01 15.33
CA ALA A 84 1.62 -4.96 15.41
C ALA A 84 0.99 -5.43 14.10
N GLY A 85 1.46 -4.88 12.97
CA GLY A 85 1.06 -5.33 11.64
C GLY A 85 1.45 -6.79 11.38
N ALA A 86 2.65 -7.21 11.81
CA ALA A 86 3.05 -8.61 11.70
C ALA A 86 2.11 -9.55 12.46
N ARG A 87 1.71 -9.22 13.70
CA ARG A 87 0.81 -10.07 14.51
C ARG A 87 -0.57 -10.21 13.86
N GLU A 88 -1.10 -9.14 13.27
CA GLU A 88 -2.39 -9.16 12.56
C GLU A 88 -2.34 -10.15 11.38
N ILE A 89 -1.32 -10.02 10.53
CA ILE A 89 -1.15 -10.88 9.35
C ILE A 89 -0.89 -12.34 9.76
N LEU A 90 -0.08 -12.59 10.79
CA LEU A 90 0.17 -13.94 11.31
C LEU A 90 -1.11 -14.59 11.88
N GLY A 91 -2.03 -13.79 12.41
CA GLY A 91 -3.36 -14.25 12.82
C GLY A 91 -4.17 -14.80 11.65
N GLU A 92 -4.16 -14.12 10.51
CA GLU A 92 -4.81 -14.61 9.28
C GLU A 92 -4.19 -15.93 8.79
N VAL A 93 -2.86 -16.04 8.82
CA VAL A 93 -2.15 -17.29 8.45
C VAL A 93 -2.54 -18.46 9.35
N LEU A 94 -2.81 -18.23 10.64
CA LEU A 94 -3.27 -19.28 11.55
C LEU A 94 -4.65 -19.83 11.16
N GLU A 95 -5.51 -19.00 10.56
CA GLU A 95 -6.86 -19.38 10.17
C GLU A 95 -6.90 -20.04 8.79
N GLU A 96 -6.16 -19.48 7.82
CA GLU A 96 -6.25 -19.82 6.40
C GLU A 96 -5.15 -20.80 5.94
N GLY A 97 -3.98 -20.77 6.58
CA GLY A 97 -2.82 -21.54 6.15
C GLY A 97 -2.94 -23.05 6.35
N THR A 98 -2.00 -23.79 5.77
CA THR A 98 -1.78 -25.22 6.03
C THR A 98 -1.17 -25.47 7.40
N GLU A 99 -1.20 -26.70 7.90
CA GLU A 99 -0.65 -27.03 9.22
C GLU A 99 0.82 -26.60 9.41
N THR A 100 1.63 -26.73 8.35
CA THR A 100 3.03 -26.25 8.36
C THR A 100 3.11 -24.73 8.48
N GLN A 101 2.30 -24.00 7.71
CA GLN A 101 2.28 -22.52 7.73
C GLN A 101 1.75 -21.99 9.06
N ARG A 102 0.75 -22.64 9.65
CA ARG A 102 0.23 -22.31 10.97
C ARG A 102 1.28 -22.51 12.05
N GLN A 103 2.02 -23.62 12.02
CA GLN A 103 3.13 -23.84 12.97
C GLN A 103 4.22 -22.78 12.82
N GLU A 104 4.54 -22.38 11.60
CA GLU A 104 5.49 -21.31 11.36
C GLU A 104 4.99 -19.95 11.86
N ALA A 105 3.71 -19.63 11.60
CA ALA A 105 3.10 -18.40 12.12
C ALA A 105 3.08 -18.37 13.64
N GLN A 106 2.75 -19.49 14.29
CA GLN A 106 2.80 -19.62 15.75
C GLN A 106 4.22 -19.36 16.28
N SER A 107 5.24 -19.96 15.66
CA SER A 107 6.65 -19.75 16.04
C SER A 107 7.09 -18.30 15.87
N LEU A 108 6.60 -17.61 14.84
CA LEU A 108 6.85 -16.18 14.68
C LEU A 108 6.14 -15.35 15.74
N LEU A 109 4.87 -15.65 16.05
CA LEU A 109 4.12 -14.97 17.12
C LEU A 109 4.82 -15.11 18.47
N ASP A 110 5.26 -16.33 18.82
CA ASP A 110 5.97 -16.60 20.09
C ASP A 110 7.29 -15.81 20.20
N ARG A 111 7.91 -15.43 19.07
CA ARG A 111 9.13 -14.60 19.06
C ARG A 111 8.84 -13.11 19.25
N LEU A 112 7.59 -12.69 19.04
CA LEU A 112 7.13 -11.31 19.22
C LEU A 112 6.53 -11.10 20.62
N GLU A 113 6.42 -12.14 21.45
CA GLU A 113 5.96 -12.05 22.85
C GLU A 113 7.08 -11.70 23.85
#